data_AF-A0AAT9HBW0-F1
#
_entry.id   AF-A0AAT9HBW0-F1
#
_cell.length_a   1.000
_cell.length_b   1.000
_cell.length_c   1.000
_cell.angle_alpha   90.00
_cell.angle_beta   90.00
_cell.angle_gamma   90.00
#
_symmetry.space_group_name_H-M   'P 1'
#
loop_
_entity.id
_entity.type
_entity.pdbx_description
1 polymer ?
#
loop_
_entity_poly.entity_id
_entity_poly.type
_entity_poly.pdbx_seq_one_letter_code
_entity_poly.pdbx_strand_id
1 'polypeptide(L)' 'MDGAGEILVPCGRCRQLLYEFGGPGLLLETPAGILPLSEMLPQAFGPQHLTK' A
#
# COMPACT_ATOMS: atom_id res chain seq x y z
N MET A 1 -10.73 -7.97 -10.20
CA MET A 1 -10.92 -9.28 -9.55
C MET A 1 -10.58 -10.32 -10.59
N ASP A 2 -9.65 -11.22 -10.30
CA ASP A 2 -9.34 -12.36 -11.17
C ASP A 2 -10.25 -13.57 -10.88
N GLY A 3 -11.03 -13.55 -9.79
CA GLY A 3 -12.03 -14.57 -9.46
C GLY A 3 -11.44 -15.94 -9.13
N ALA A 4 -10.11 -16.06 -9.14
CA ALA A 4 -9.38 -17.31 -9.02
C ALA A 4 -8.88 -17.58 -7.59
N GLY A 5 -9.04 -16.63 -6.67
CA GLY A 5 -8.63 -16.78 -5.27
C GLY A 5 -7.12 -16.57 -5.01
N GLU A 6 -6.39 -16.10 -6.03
CA GLU A 6 -4.97 -15.79 -5.90
C GLU A 6 -4.73 -14.51 -5.08
N ILE A 7 -3.56 -14.43 -4.44
CA ILE A 7 -3.15 -13.23 -3.70
C ILE A 7 -3.01 -12.06 -4.69
N LEU A 8 -3.88 -11.06 -4.53
CA LEU A 8 -3.85 -9.84 -5.32
C LEU A 8 -3.09 -8.74 -4.60
N VAL A 9 -2.05 -8.25 -5.26
CA VAL A 9 -1.29 -7.09 -4.81
C VAL A 9 -2.09 -5.80 -5.13
N PRO A 10 -2.28 -4.87 -4.17
CA PRO A 10 -2.97 -3.61 -4.44
C PRO A 10 -2.24 -2.80 -5.52
N CYS A 11 -3.00 -2.18 -6.42
CA CYS A 11 -2.46 -1.26 -7.41
C CYS A 11 -1.97 0.04 -6.75
N GLY A 12 -1.21 0.87 -7.47
CA GLY A 12 -0.62 2.11 -6.91
C GLY A 12 -1.64 3.04 -6.26
N ARG A 13 -2.83 3.21 -6.86
CA ARG A 13 -3.91 4.02 -6.28
C ARG A 13 -4.44 3.44 -4.97
N CYS A 14 -4.66 2.12 -4.93
CA CYS A 14 -5.10 1.45 -3.71
C CYS A 14 -4.06 1.55 -2.60
N ARG A 15 -2.76 1.42 -2.92
CA ARG A 15 -1.68 1.60 -1.95
C ARG A 15 -1.70 3.00 -1.34
N GLN A 16 -1.91 4.04 -2.15
CA GLN A 16 -1.99 5.41 -1.65
C GLN A 16 -3.21 5.63 -0.73
N LEU A 17 -4.38 5.09 -1.09
CA LEU A 17 -5.56 5.13 -0.22
C LEU A 17 -5.31 4.38 1.09
N LEU A 18 -4.76 3.17 1.03
CA LEU A 18 -4.41 2.40 2.22
C LEU A 18 -3.39 3.14 3.09
N TYR A 19 -2.46 3.88 2.49
CA TYR A 19 -1.48 4.70 3.20
C TYR A 19 -2.14 5.84 3.99
N GLU A 20 -3.18 6.47 3.44
CA GLU A 20 -3.92 7.56 4.11
C GLU A 20 -4.61 7.10 5.41
N PHE A 21 -5.05 5.84 5.49
CA PHE A 21 -5.79 5.32 6.66
C PHE A 21 -4.97 4.40 7.56
N GLY A 22 -4.01 3.66 7.00
CA GLY A 22 -3.20 2.67 7.72
C GLY A 22 -1.75 3.09 7.93
N GLY A 23 -1.29 4.14 7.26
CA GLY A 23 0.09 4.62 7.34
C GLY A 23 1.14 3.63 6.80
N PRO A 24 2.44 3.97 6.94
CA PRO A 24 3.53 3.14 6.42
C PRO A 24 3.65 1.75 7.07
N GLY A 25 3.15 1.59 8.30
CA GLY A 25 3.22 0.35 9.07
C GLY A 25 2.10 -0.66 8.80
N LEU A 26 1.14 -0.33 7.92
CA LEU A 26 0.08 -1.26 7.55
C LEU A 26 0.68 -2.53 6.92
N LEU A 27 0.38 -3.70 7.49
CA LEU A 27 0.87 -4.98 6.98
C LEU A 27 -0.02 -5.47 5.83
N LEU A 28 0.62 -5.94 4.76
CA LEU A 28 -0.01 -6.53 3.58
C LEU A 28 0.48 -7.95 3.36
N GLU A 29 -0.45 -8.86 3.10
CA GLU A 29 -0.11 -10.16 2.53
C GLU A 29 0.29 -9.97 1.06
N THR A 30 1.46 -10.48 0.69
CA THR A 30 2.00 -10.38 -0.66
C THR A 30 2.56 -11.74 -1.09
N PRO A 31 2.83 -11.94 -2.40
CA PRO A 31 3.52 -13.14 -2.86
C PRO A 31 4.92 -13.35 -2.27
N ALA A 32 5.55 -12.31 -1.71
CA ALA A 32 6.84 -12.38 -1.02
C ALA A 32 6.71 -12.60 0.51
N GLY A 33 5.49 -12.78 1.01
CA GLY A 33 5.17 -12.85 2.44
C GLY A 33 4.49 -11.58 2.95
N ILE A 34 4.39 -11.46 4.28
CA ILE A 34 3.79 -10.28 4.92
C ILE A 34 4.81 -9.15 4.95
N LEU A 35 4.49 -8.02 4.34
CA LEU A 35 5.35 -6.84 4.24
C LEU A 35 4.61 -5.58 4.70
N PRO A 36 5.32 -4.59 5.29
CA PRO A 36 4.74 -3.29 5.56
C PRO A 36 4.47 -2.51 4.26
N LEU A 37 3.44 -1.67 4.26
CA LEU A 37 3.04 -0.86 3.11
C LEU A 37 4.17 0.08 2.64
N SER A 38 5.06 0.49 3.54
CA SER A 38 6.26 1.28 3.20
C SER A 38 7.17 0.62 2.16
N GLU A 39 7.25 -0.71 2.11
CA GLU A 39 8.05 -1.43 1.10
C GLU A 39 7.37 -1.46 -0.27
N MET A 40 6.04 -1.38 -0.30
CA MET A 40 5.25 -1.41 -1.54
C MET A 40 4.96 -0.02 -2.11
N LEU A 41 5.06 1.02 -1.27
CA LEU A 41 4.86 2.42 -1.65
C LEU A 41 6.00 3.28 -1.09
N PRO A 42 7.24 3.08 -1.58
CA PRO A 42 8.35 3.93 -1.19
C PRO A 42 8.04 5.37 -1.62
N GLN A 43 8.30 6.32 -0.73
CA GLN A 43 8.09 7.76 -0.98
C GLN A 43 6.61 8.11 -1.22
N ALA A 44 5.70 7.49 -0.46
CA ALA A 44 4.27 7.79 -0.48
C ALA A 44 4.02 9.31 -0.35
N PHE A 45 3.18 9.84 -1.25
CA PHE A 45 2.73 11.22 -1.13
C PHE A 45 1.89 11.39 0.14
N GLY A 46 1.87 12.58 0.72
CA GLY A 46 1.21 12.83 1.99
C GLY A 46 1.32 14.28 2.45
N PRO A 47 0.76 14.62 3.62
CA PRO A 47 0.70 15.99 4.12
C PRO A 47 2.04 16.71 4.17
N GLN A 48 3.13 15.98 4.41
CA GLN A 48 4.50 16.50 4.41
C GLN A 48 4.98 17.08 3.07
N HIS A 49 4.28 16.77 1.98
CA HIS A 49 4.59 17.24 0.63
C HIS A 49 3.76 18.47 0.23
N LEU A 50 2.80 18.89 1.06
CA LEU A 50 1.97 20.06 0.81
C LEU A 50 2.55 21.28 1.52
N THR A 51 2.95 22.30 0.77
CA THR A 51 3.18 23.65 1.32
C THR A 51 1.86 24.35 1.55
N LYS A 52 1.70 24.97 2.72
CA LYS A 52 0.52 25.78 3.06
C LYS A 52 0.44 27.05 2.23
#